data_AF-A0AAD6PD49-F1
#
_entry.id   AF-A0AAD6PD49-F1
#
_cell.length_a   1.000
_cell.length_b   1.000
_cell.length_c   1.000
_cell.angle_alpha   90.00
_cell.angle_beta   90.00
_cell.angle_gamma   90.00
#
_symmetry.space_group_name_H-M   'P 1'
#
loop_
_entity.id
_entity.type
_entity.pdbx_description
1 polymer ?
#
loop_
_entity_poly.entity_id
_entity_poly.type
_entity_poly.pdbx_seq_one_letter_code
_entity_poly.pdbx_strand_id
1 'polypeptide(L)'
;MKLNNTKQKDPCGLSLKGRVYNLSPYLNFHPGGVDILMKAVGKDCTSLFNKYHAWVNAEFLLEKCLVGHFGCRPVKTAISGIP
;
A
#
# COMPACT_ATOMS: atom_id res chain seq x y z
N MET A 1 9.84 -26.80 -25.97
CA MET A 1 9.89 -25.47 -25.32
C MET A 1 9.27 -25.58 -23.92
N LYS A 2 10.04 -25.30 -22.87
CA LYS A 2 9.57 -25.28 -21.48
C LYS A 2 9.21 -23.83 -21.15
N LEU A 3 7.93 -23.50 -20.99
CA LEU A 3 7.51 -22.22 -20.42
C LEU A 3 7.98 -22.21 -18.97
N ASN A 4 9.11 -21.56 -18.72
CA ASN A 4 9.65 -21.33 -17.40
C ASN A 4 8.84 -20.21 -16.74
N ASN A 5 7.75 -20.64 -16.09
CA ASN A 5 7.18 -20.07 -14.87
C ASN A 5 7.92 -18.81 -14.39
N THR A 6 7.47 -17.64 -14.85
CA THR A 6 7.80 -16.38 -14.20
C THR A 6 7.23 -16.48 -12.79
N LYS A 7 8.08 -16.84 -11.81
CA LYS A 7 7.78 -16.64 -10.40
C LYS A 7 7.25 -15.21 -10.29
N GLN A 8 5.93 -15.05 -10.11
CA GLN A 8 5.37 -13.79 -9.69
C GLN A 8 6.08 -13.50 -8.38
N LYS A 9 7.07 -12.61 -8.42
CA LYS A 9 7.65 -12.00 -7.25
C LYS A 9 6.45 -11.50 -6.47
N ASP A 10 6.20 -12.04 -5.26
CA ASP A 10 4.99 -11.73 -4.49
C ASP A 10 4.65 -10.26 -4.64
N PRO A 11 3.41 -9.92 -5.06
CA PRO A 11 3.08 -8.55 -5.42
C PRO A 11 3.47 -7.65 -4.26
N CYS A 12 4.37 -6.69 -4.54
CA CYS A 12 4.86 -5.73 -3.56
C CYS A 12 3.75 -4.74 -3.21
N GLY A 13 2.74 -5.22 -2.50
CA GLY A 13 1.56 -4.48 -2.10
C GLY A 13 1.76 -3.84 -0.74
N LEU A 14 1.43 -2.57 -0.57
CA LEU A 14 1.30 -1.96 0.76
C LEU A 14 0.02 -1.15 0.88
N SER A 15 -0.39 -0.89 2.12
CA SER A 15 -1.46 0.07 2.38
C SER A 15 -0.91 1.42 2.81
N LEU A 16 -1.52 2.47 2.28
CA LEU A 16 -1.24 3.85 2.65
C LEU A 16 -2.55 4.63 2.68
N LYS A 17 -2.88 5.23 3.84
CA LYS A 17 -4.10 6.02 4.06
C LYS A 17 -5.38 5.29 3.62
N GLY A 18 -5.49 4.00 3.94
CA GLY A 18 -6.63 3.16 3.59
C GLY A 18 -6.72 2.73 2.12
N ARG A 19 -5.71 3.05 1.31
CA ARG A 19 -5.58 2.63 -0.09
C ARG A 19 -4.54 1.53 -0.23
N VAL A 20 -4.70 0.68 -1.22
CA VAL A 20 -3.82 -0.45 -1.52
C VAL A 20 -3.11 -0.18 -2.82
N TYR A 21 -1.78 -0.27 -2.80
CA TYR A 21 -0.94 0.04 -3.95
C TYR A 21 -0.07 -1.16 -4.30
N ASN A 22 0.02 -1.50 -5.59
CA ASN A 22 1.04 -2.39 -6.14
C ASN A 22 2.26 -1.54 -6.48
N LEU A 23 3.31 -1.62 -5.65
CA LEU A 23 4.53 -0.84 -5.84
C LEU A 23 5.55 -1.52 -6.75
N SER A 24 5.28 -2.72 -7.26
CA SER A 24 6.19 -3.43 -8.18
C SER A 24 6.74 -2.55 -9.31
N PRO A 25 5.95 -1.69 -10.01
CA PRO A 25 6.49 -0.79 -11.03
C PRO A 25 7.25 0.42 -10.46
N TYR A 26 7.07 0.75 -9.18
CA TYR A 26 7.68 1.91 -8.51
C TYR A 26 8.97 1.57 -7.73
N LEU A 27 9.23 0.30 -7.43
CA LEU A 27 10.33 -0.14 -6.56
C LEU A 27 11.69 0.52 -6.87
N ASN A 28 12.10 0.50 -8.15
CA ASN A 28 13.40 1.01 -8.57
C ASN A 28 13.46 2.55 -8.68
N PHE A 29 12.32 3.22 -8.53
CA PHE A 29 12.21 4.69 -8.60
C PHE A 29 12.13 5.34 -7.21
N HIS A 30 12.06 4.55 -6.15
CA HIS A 30 12.03 5.07 -4.79
C HIS A 30 13.42 5.57 -4.37
N PRO A 31 13.60 6.87 -4.05
CA PRO A 31 14.91 7.43 -3.72
C PRO A 31 15.56 6.81 -2.47
N GLY A 32 14.76 6.30 -1.54
CA GLY A 32 15.24 5.58 -0.35
C GLY A 32 15.67 4.13 -0.62
N GLY A 33 15.60 3.67 -1.87
CA GLY A 33 15.95 2.31 -2.28
C GLY A 33 14.85 1.28 -2.07
N VAL A 34 15.04 0.13 -2.71
CA VAL A 34 14.08 -1.00 -2.73
C VAL A 34 13.96 -1.66 -1.35
N ASP A 35 15.07 -1.82 -0.62
CA ASP A 35 15.10 -2.52 0.66
C ASP A 35 14.17 -1.92 1.72
N ILE A 36 13.99 -0.59 1.70
CA ILE A 36 13.08 0.10 2.62
C ILE A 36 11.62 -0.23 2.28
N LEU A 37 11.26 -0.25 0.99
CA LEU A 37 9.92 -0.62 0.55
C LEU A 37 9.62 -2.09 0.86
N MET A 38 10.59 -2.98 0.67
CA MET A 38 10.41 -4.42 0.94
C MET A 38 10.08 -4.71 2.42
N LYS A 39 10.57 -3.91 3.37
CA LYS A 39 10.23 -4.02 4.81
C LYS A 39 8.79 -3.62 5.12
N ALA A 40 8.19 -2.82 4.24
CA ALA A 40 6.85 -2.24 4.33
C ALA A 40 5.78 -3.06 3.58
N VAL A 41 6.18 -4.04 2.77
CA VAL A 41 5.25 -4.90 2.02
C VAL A 41 4.29 -5.62 2.96
N GLY A 42 3.02 -5.65 2.57
CA GLY A 42 1.92 -6.28 3.28
C GLY A 42 1.41 -5.51 4.50
N LYS A 43 1.91 -4.29 4.77
CA LYS A 43 1.57 -3.51 5.97
C LYS A 43 0.92 -2.18 5.62
N ASP A 44 0.16 -1.63 6.58
CA ASP A 44 -0.14 -0.20 6.57
C ASP A 44 1.13 0.58 6.94
N CYS A 45 1.54 1.45 6.02
CA CYS A 45 2.75 2.24 6.16
C CYS A 45 2.46 3.72 6.38
N THR A 46 1.23 4.08 6.76
CA THR A 46 0.77 5.46 6.87
C THR A 46 1.61 6.27 7.84
N SER A 47 1.82 5.77 9.05
CA SER A 47 2.64 6.47 10.04
C SER A 47 4.10 6.60 9.60
N LEU A 48 4.66 5.56 8.97
CA LEU A 48 6.04 5.58 8.49
C LEU A 48 6.22 6.56 7.33
N PHE A 49 5.27 6.55 6.39
CA PHE A 49 5.23 7.49 5.28
C PHE A 49 5.11 8.93 5.79
N ASN A 50 4.17 9.21 6.69
CA ASN A 50 4.00 10.55 7.25
C ASN A 50 5.24 11.04 8.03
N LYS A 51 6.02 10.13 8.63
CA LYS A 51 7.26 10.51 9.32
C LYS A 51 8.34 11.05 8.37
N TYR A 52 8.50 10.44 7.19
CA TYR A 52 9.60 10.77 6.27
C TYR A 52 9.18 11.54 5.02
N HIS A 53 7.89 11.50 4.68
CA HIS A 53 7.32 11.98 3.42
C HIS A 53 6.02 12.77 3.67
N ALA A 54 5.91 13.47 4.81
CA ALA A 54 4.71 14.26 5.19
C ALA A 54 4.22 15.20 4.07
N TRP A 55 5.16 15.74 3.29
CA TRP A 55 4.94 16.74 2.24
C TRP A 55 4.75 16.13 0.85
N VAL A 56 4.92 14.81 0.70
CA VAL A 56 4.81 14.13 -0.59
C VAL A 56 3.36 13.76 -0.84
N ASN A 57 2.84 14.15 -2.00
CA ASN A 57 1.53 13.72 -2.46
C ASN A 57 1.60 12.27 -3.01
N ALA A 58 1.48 11.30 -2.10
CA ALA A 58 1.51 9.89 -2.44
C ALA A 58 0.38 9.47 -3.40
N GLU A 59 -0.78 10.12 -3.32
CA GLU A 59 -1.94 9.78 -4.14
C GLU A 59 -1.66 10.08 -5.62
N PHE A 60 -1.02 11.22 -5.88
CA PHE A 60 -0.59 11.59 -7.23
C PHE A 60 0.57 10.72 -7.69
N LEU A 61 1.60 10.54 -6.86
CA LEU A 61 2.80 9.77 -7.20
C LEU A 61 2.49 8.31 -7.53
N LEU A 62 1.57 7.69 -6.78
CA LEU A 62 1.22 6.28 -6.88
C LEU A 62 -0.11 6.04 -7.58
N GLU A 63 -0.65 7.03 -8.31
CA GLU A 63 -1.95 6.95 -8.98
C GLU A 63 -2.05 5.69 -9.86
N LYS A 64 -1.04 5.44 -10.69
CA LYS A 64 -0.97 4.26 -11.58
C LYS A 64 -0.70 2.94 -10.84
N CYS A 65 -0.31 3.02 -9.58
CA CYS A 65 -0.05 1.87 -8.72
C CYS A 65 -1.27 1.48 -7.88
N LEU A 66 -2.35 2.25 -7.90
CA LEU A 66 -3.54 2.00 -7.09
C LEU A 66 -4.23 0.70 -7.53
N VAL A 67 -4.40 -0.22 -6.58
CA VAL A 67 -5.15 -1.47 -6.76
C VAL A 67 -6.58 -1.32 -6.26
N GLY A 68 -6.78 -0.57 -5.17
CA GLY A 68 -8.10 -0.32 -4.61
C GLY A 68 -8.03 0.27 -3.20
N HIS A 69 -9.15 0.19 -2.47
CA HIS A 69 -9.28 0.70 -1.12
C HIS A 69 -9.57 -0.45 -0.16
N PHE A 70 -8.92 -0.48 1.00
CA PHE A 70 -9.43 -1.29 2.10
C PHE A 70 -10.69 -0.59 2.58
N GLY A 71 -11.84 -1.17 2.27
CA GLY A 71 -13.11 -0.71 2.82
C GLY A 71 -12.98 -0.63 4.33
N CYS A 72 -13.19 0.58 4.87
CA CYS A 72 -13.65 0.71 6.25
C CYS A 72 -14.81 -0.28 6.38
N ARG A 73 -14.64 -1.38 7.13
CA ARG A 73 -15.82 -2.12 7.57
C ARG A 73 -16.69 -1.06 8.22
N PRO A 74 -17.93 -0.83 7.74
CA PRO A 74 -18.80 0.11 8.43
C PRO A 74 -18.81 -0.35 9.87
N VAL A 75 -18.28 0.48 10.77
CA VAL A 75 -18.52 0.31 12.19
C VAL A 75 -20.03 0.39 12.24
N LYS A 76 -20.70 -0.76 12.43
CA LYS A 76 -22.11 -0.72 12.79
C LYS A 76 -22.11 0.12 14.05
N THR A 77 -22.56 1.36 13.95
CA THR A 77 -22.80 2.21 15.11
C THR A 77 -23.73 1.39 15.98
N ALA A 78 -23.17 0.79 17.03
CA ALA A 78 -23.96 0.20 18.07
C ALA A 78 -24.63 1.38 18.77
N ILE A 79 -25.77 1.82 18.23
CA ILE A 79 -26.76 2.47 19.05
C ILE A 79 -27.31 1.37 19.95
N SER A 80 -26.59 1.10 21.04
CA SER A 80 -27.19 0.40 22.17
C SER A 80 -28.31 1.32 22.65
N GLY A 81 -29.54 0.96 22.31
CA GLY A 81 -30.71 1.50 22.95
C GLY A 81 -30.52 1.40 24.45
N ILE A 82 -30.68 2.53 25.12
CA ILE A 82 -30.85 2.62 26.55
C ILE A 82 -32.27 3.21 26.70
N PRO A 83 -33.11 2.60 27.54
CA PRO A 83 -34.58 2.65 27.48
C PRO A 83 -35.21 4.04 27.56
#